data_AF-D8J7G8-F1
#
_entry.id   AF-D8J7G8-F1
#
_cell.length_a   1.000
_cell.length_b   1.000
_cell.length_c   1.000
_cell.angle_alpha   90.00
_cell.angle_beta   90.00
_cell.angle_gamma   90.00
#
_symmetry.space_group_name_H-M   'P 1'
#
loop_
_entity.id
_entity.type
_entity.pdbx_description
1 polymer ?
#
loop_
_entity_poly.entity_id
_entity_poly.type
_entity_poly.pdbx_seq_one_letter_code
_entity_poly.pdbx_strand_id
1 'polypeptide(L)'
;MLLAAREAEKGTWIDRLVETCPRERYRSTDRAVTDRFRLAQLLAQQVVFELETTRLQYERLRLQQRFVSETDAGNDEELSDELAQSADCIEEKRAVFIRLYTAYYDYHEFSKTVLDVELESWLALHPQGSSVLETVSEIVTDRQELKQAEDWFESLYPDPRITLDESASGRCLVLTTPWEAATATIP
;
A
#
# COMPACT_ATOMS: atom_id res chain seq x y z
N MET A 1 -41.65 -5.29 27.84
CA MET A 1 -42.15 -5.55 26.48
C MET A 1 -41.16 -5.23 25.35
N LEU A 2 -40.22 -4.27 25.50
CA LEU A 2 -39.22 -3.94 24.46
C LEU A 2 -38.12 -5.00 24.24
N LEU A 3 -37.83 -5.86 25.23
CA LEU A 3 -36.85 -6.95 25.10
C LEU A 3 -37.34 -8.10 24.20
N ALA A 4 -38.63 -8.46 24.31
CA ALA A 4 -39.23 -9.54 23.52
C ALA A 4 -39.40 -9.16 22.03
N ALA A 5 -39.67 -7.89 21.73
CA ALA A 5 -39.72 -7.39 20.35
C ALA A 5 -38.35 -7.39 19.67
N ARG A 6 -37.29 -7.08 20.45
CA ARG A 6 -35.90 -7.05 19.95
C ARG A 6 -35.33 -8.46 19.73
N GLU A 7 -35.75 -9.45 20.51
CA GLU A 7 -35.44 -10.87 20.26
C GLU A 7 -36.19 -11.43 19.06
N ALA A 8 -37.45 -11.03 18.85
CA ALA A 8 -38.24 -11.43 17.69
C ALA A 8 -37.65 -10.87 16.38
N GLU A 9 -37.22 -9.60 16.36
CA GLU A 9 -36.48 -9.03 15.21
C GLU A 9 -35.15 -9.74 14.97
N LYS A 10 -34.48 -10.18 16.05
CA LYS A 10 -33.24 -10.96 15.98
C LYS A 10 -33.44 -12.35 15.37
N GLY A 11 -34.63 -12.95 15.54
CA GLY A 11 -35.00 -14.20 14.86
C GLY A 11 -35.19 -13.99 13.36
N THR A 12 -35.97 -12.99 12.98
CA THR A 12 -36.28 -12.71 11.56
C THR A 12 -35.08 -12.34 10.71
N TRP A 13 -34.07 -11.64 11.23
CA TRP A 13 -32.87 -11.37 10.43
C TRP A 13 -31.95 -12.60 10.32
N ILE A 14 -31.87 -13.47 11.35
CA ILE A 14 -31.13 -14.74 11.28
C ILE A 14 -31.79 -15.66 10.26
N ASP A 15 -33.12 -15.77 10.29
CA ASP A 15 -33.87 -16.59 9.34
C ASP A 15 -33.70 -16.08 7.91
N ARG A 16 -33.76 -14.76 7.69
CA ARG A 16 -33.43 -14.15 6.40
C ARG A 16 -32.00 -14.44 5.98
N LEU A 17 -31.03 -14.36 6.87
CA LEU A 17 -29.63 -14.68 6.56
C LEU A 17 -29.44 -16.15 6.17
N VAL A 18 -30.17 -17.06 6.81
CA VAL A 18 -30.16 -18.49 6.47
C VAL A 18 -30.89 -18.78 5.16
N GLU A 19 -31.84 -17.94 4.76
CA GLU A 19 -32.54 -18.01 3.47
C GLU A 19 -31.75 -17.35 2.33
N THR A 20 -31.03 -16.27 2.58
CA THR A 20 -30.26 -15.52 1.57
C THR A 20 -28.79 -15.94 1.49
N CYS A 21 -28.25 -16.62 2.50
CA CYS A 21 -26.94 -17.25 2.40
C CYS A 21 -27.00 -18.32 1.31
N PRO A 22 -26.07 -18.30 0.33
CA PRO A 22 -25.94 -19.36 -0.65
C PRO A 22 -25.82 -20.71 0.08
N ARG A 23 -26.86 -21.53 -0.03
CA ARG A 23 -26.89 -22.90 0.54
C ARG A 23 -26.13 -23.90 -0.32
N GLU A 24 -25.58 -23.43 -1.44
CA GLU A 24 -24.59 -24.20 -2.16
C GLU A 24 -23.41 -24.42 -1.22
N ARG A 25 -23.29 -25.64 -0.72
CA ARG A 25 -22.03 -26.12 -0.18
C ARG A 25 -21.01 -25.87 -1.28
N TYR A 26 -20.15 -24.87 -1.10
CA TYR A 26 -18.90 -24.78 -1.83
C TYR A 26 -18.26 -26.16 -1.75
N ARG A 27 -18.42 -26.95 -2.81
CA ARG A 27 -17.66 -28.19 -2.89
C ARG A 27 -16.22 -27.73 -2.94
N SER A 28 -15.36 -28.37 -2.18
CA SER A 28 -13.91 -28.21 -2.17
C SER A 28 -13.24 -28.52 -3.53
N THR A 29 -13.94 -28.32 -4.65
CA THR A 29 -13.61 -28.78 -6.00
C THR A 29 -13.60 -27.67 -7.04
N ASP A 30 -13.72 -26.40 -6.66
CA ASP A 30 -13.26 -25.33 -7.55
C ASP A 30 -11.80 -25.03 -7.24
N ARG A 31 -10.94 -25.93 -7.74
CA ARG A 31 -9.48 -25.84 -7.60
C ARG A 31 -8.99 -24.47 -8.08
N ALA A 32 -9.63 -23.93 -9.11
CA ALA A 32 -9.32 -22.62 -9.64
C ALA A 32 -9.52 -21.49 -8.63
N VAL A 33 -10.64 -21.50 -7.91
CA VAL A 33 -10.93 -20.51 -6.85
C VAL A 33 -9.94 -20.65 -5.70
N THR A 34 -9.64 -21.88 -5.29
CA THR A 34 -8.69 -22.14 -4.19
C THR A 34 -7.27 -21.69 -4.56
N ASP A 35 -6.84 -21.94 -5.79
CA ASP A 35 -5.51 -21.56 -6.28
C ASP A 35 -5.41 -20.04 -6.47
N ARG A 36 -6.47 -19.35 -6.93
CA ARG A 36 -6.55 -17.88 -6.96
C ARG A 36 -6.47 -17.27 -5.56
N PHE A 37 -7.17 -17.85 -4.58
CA PHE A 37 -7.11 -17.36 -3.20
C PHE A 37 -5.71 -17.52 -2.60
N ARG A 38 -5.07 -18.67 -2.81
CA ARG A 38 -3.67 -18.89 -2.38
C ARG A 38 -2.71 -17.90 -3.04
N LEU A 39 -2.88 -17.65 -4.33
CA LEU A 39 -2.07 -16.66 -5.05
C LEU A 39 -2.27 -15.26 -4.47
N ALA A 40 -3.52 -14.84 -4.26
CA ALA A 40 -3.83 -13.55 -3.64
C ALA A 40 -3.18 -13.43 -2.24
N GLN A 41 -3.16 -14.50 -1.45
CA GLN A 41 -2.50 -14.53 -0.15
C GLN A 41 -0.97 -14.43 -0.25
N LEU A 42 -0.35 -15.10 -1.22
CA LEU A 42 1.09 -14.99 -1.47
C LEU A 42 1.48 -13.58 -1.92
N LEU A 43 0.70 -12.99 -2.83
CA LEU A 43 0.89 -11.61 -3.25
C LEU A 43 0.70 -10.64 -2.07
N ALA A 44 -0.28 -10.86 -1.19
CA ALA A 44 -0.43 -10.05 0.02
C ALA A 44 0.80 -10.09 0.92
N GLN A 45 1.45 -11.25 1.09
CA GLN A 45 2.70 -11.37 1.86
C GLN A 45 3.83 -10.55 1.22
N GLN A 46 3.96 -10.63 -0.11
CA GLN A 46 4.96 -9.87 -0.84
C GLN A 46 4.71 -8.36 -0.74
N VAL A 47 3.46 -7.92 -0.94
CA VAL A 47 3.06 -6.51 -0.83
C VAL A 47 3.36 -5.96 0.56
N VAL A 48 2.97 -6.68 1.62
CA VAL A 48 3.26 -6.23 2.99
C VAL A 48 4.76 -6.13 3.23
N PHE A 49 5.54 -7.09 2.76
CA PHE A 49 7.01 -7.05 2.87
C PHE A 49 7.60 -5.84 2.13
N GLU A 50 7.17 -5.58 0.91
CA GLU A 50 7.68 -4.48 0.09
C GLU A 50 7.32 -3.10 0.68
N LEU A 51 6.07 -2.93 1.10
CA LEU A 51 5.59 -1.73 1.77
C LEU A 51 6.36 -1.49 3.06
N GLU A 52 6.51 -2.52 3.90
CA GLU A 52 7.19 -2.40 5.18
C GLU A 52 8.69 -2.11 5.02
N THR A 53 9.37 -2.80 4.11
CA THR A 53 10.80 -2.57 3.87
C THR A 53 11.08 -1.19 3.28
N THR A 54 10.23 -0.73 2.35
CA THR A 54 10.34 0.62 1.78
C THR A 54 10.04 1.69 2.83
N ARG A 55 9.01 1.48 3.66
CA ARG A 55 8.68 2.34 4.81
C ARG A 55 9.85 2.46 5.79
N LEU A 56 10.46 1.33 6.16
CA LEU A 56 11.61 1.31 7.07
C LEU A 56 12.83 2.02 6.48
N GLN A 57 13.07 1.87 5.16
CA GLN A 57 14.12 2.62 4.47
C GLN A 57 13.86 4.12 4.52
N TYR A 58 12.61 4.54 4.28
CA TYR A 58 12.19 5.93 4.36
C TYR A 58 12.41 6.51 5.77
N GLU A 59 11.94 5.83 6.81
CA GLU A 59 12.11 6.28 8.20
C GLU A 59 13.58 6.37 8.61
N ARG A 60 14.42 5.44 8.14
CA ARG A 60 15.87 5.52 8.36
C ARG A 60 16.46 6.80 7.78
N LEU A 61 16.13 7.12 6.52
CA LEU A 61 16.63 8.32 5.84
C LEU A 61 16.09 9.60 6.48
N ARG A 62 14.83 9.59 6.91
CA ARG A 62 14.21 10.70 7.66
C ARG A 62 14.95 10.98 8.99
N LEU A 63 15.28 9.92 9.74
CA LEU A 63 16.05 10.05 10.98
C LEU A 63 17.48 10.53 10.73
N GLN A 64 18.13 10.03 9.67
CA GLN A 64 19.47 10.47 9.28
C GLN A 64 19.49 11.95 8.89
N GLN A 65 18.55 12.40 8.06
CA GLN A 65 18.40 13.81 7.69
C GLN A 65 18.22 14.69 8.92
N ARG A 66 17.37 14.27 9.87
CA ARG A 66 17.17 15.00 11.13
C ARG A 66 18.47 15.13 11.92
N PHE A 67 19.22 14.05 12.06
CA PHE A 67 20.48 14.05 12.81
C PHE A 67 21.53 14.98 12.17
N VAL A 68 21.67 14.95 10.84
CA VAL A 68 22.57 15.86 10.10
C VAL A 68 22.14 17.32 10.32
N SER A 69 20.84 17.62 10.17
CA SER A 69 20.35 18.99 10.37
C SER A 69 20.54 19.54 11.79
N GLU A 70 20.47 18.68 12.82
CA GLU A 70 20.71 19.06 14.21
C GLU A 70 22.21 19.30 14.49
N THR A 71 23.10 18.64 13.74
CA THR A 71 24.57 18.77 13.88
C THR A 71 25.08 20.03 13.17
N ASP A 72 24.58 20.31 11.97
CA ASP A 72 24.97 21.48 11.15
C ASP A 72 24.59 22.81 11.84
N ALA A 73 23.48 22.85 12.58
CA ALA A 73 23.04 24.05 13.30
C ALA A 73 24.01 24.50 14.42
N GLY A 74 25.03 23.70 14.74
CA GLY A 74 26.02 23.98 15.79
C GLY A 74 27.42 24.38 15.32
N ASN A 75 27.76 24.22 14.03
CA ASN A 75 29.13 24.39 13.51
C ASN A 75 29.15 25.33 12.29
N ASP A 76 29.64 26.56 12.44
CA ASP A 76 29.70 27.58 11.37
C ASP A 76 30.97 27.50 10.49
N GLU A 77 31.94 26.63 10.79
CA GLU A 77 33.21 26.55 10.06
C GLU A 77 33.51 25.09 9.63
N GLU A 78 33.72 24.88 8.31
CA GLU A 78 34.11 23.64 7.60
C GLU A 78 32.99 22.64 7.19
N LEU A 79 32.02 23.04 6.33
CA LEU A 79 30.85 22.21 5.96
C LEU A 79 30.75 21.72 4.49
N SER A 80 31.81 21.78 3.67
CA SER A 80 31.66 21.45 2.23
C SER A 80 31.26 19.99 1.96
N ASP A 81 31.82 19.03 2.70
CA ASP A 81 31.55 17.60 2.48
C ASP A 81 30.27 17.12 3.20
N GLU A 82 29.92 17.73 4.33
CA GLU A 82 28.70 17.42 5.09
C GLU A 82 27.45 17.96 4.37
N LEU A 83 27.54 19.13 3.73
CA LEU A 83 26.47 19.68 2.87
C LEU A 83 26.18 18.79 1.65
N ALA A 84 27.22 18.21 1.03
CA ALA A 84 27.05 17.29 -0.09
C ALA A 84 26.36 15.98 0.34
N GLN A 85 26.75 15.41 1.49
CA GLN A 85 26.08 14.25 2.07
C GLN A 85 24.63 14.54 2.47
N SER A 86 24.35 15.75 2.94
CA SER A 86 22.98 16.19 3.25
C SER A 86 22.11 16.26 2.00
N ALA A 87 22.63 16.79 0.88
CA ALA A 87 21.94 16.83 -0.39
C ALA A 87 21.62 15.42 -0.94
N ASP A 88 22.61 14.52 -0.95
CA ASP A 88 22.43 13.14 -1.40
C ASP A 88 21.38 12.40 -0.55
N CYS A 89 21.40 12.60 0.78
CA CYS A 89 20.42 12.03 1.70
C CYS A 89 18.99 12.52 1.42
N ILE A 90 18.82 13.80 1.09
CA ILE A 90 17.52 14.39 0.75
C ILE A 90 16.98 13.80 -0.56
N GLU A 91 17.83 13.67 -1.58
CA GLU A 91 17.43 13.06 -2.85
C GLU A 91 17.06 11.58 -2.68
N GLU A 92 17.85 10.82 -1.92
CA GLU A 92 17.53 9.41 -1.63
C GLU A 92 16.21 9.29 -0.86
N LYS A 93 15.96 10.16 0.13
CA LYS A 93 14.69 10.16 0.89
C LYS A 93 13.50 10.38 -0.05
N ARG A 94 13.58 11.36 -0.95
CA ARG A 94 12.53 11.67 -1.93
C ARG A 94 12.29 10.52 -2.89
N ALA A 95 13.36 9.90 -3.40
CA ALA A 95 13.25 8.73 -4.28
C ALA A 95 12.54 7.56 -3.59
N VAL A 96 12.87 7.29 -2.32
CA VAL A 96 12.22 6.24 -1.53
C VAL A 96 10.76 6.59 -1.22
N PHE A 97 10.46 7.86 -0.92
CA PHE A 97 9.08 8.31 -0.74
C PHE A 97 8.23 8.09 -2.00
N ILE A 98 8.73 8.51 -3.17
CA ILE A 98 8.02 8.32 -4.44
C ILE A 98 7.78 6.83 -4.69
N ARG A 99 8.78 5.97 -4.44
CA ARG A 99 8.60 4.51 -4.57
C ARG A 99 7.51 3.97 -3.64
N LEU A 100 7.46 4.45 -2.39
CA LEU A 100 6.42 4.05 -1.43
C LEU A 100 5.04 4.53 -1.89
N TYR A 101 4.96 5.78 -2.35
CA TYR A 101 3.74 6.41 -2.88
C TYR A 101 3.20 5.63 -4.07
N THR A 102 4.02 5.38 -5.09
CA THR A 102 3.61 4.64 -6.29
C THR A 102 3.18 3.22 -5.94
N ALA A 103 3.94 2.51 -5.10
CA ALA A 103 3.59 1.15 -4.68
C ALA A 103 2.24 1.10 -3.96
N TYR A 104 1.99 2.04 -3.03
CA TYR A 104 0.73 2.13 -2.30
C TYR A 104 -0.48 2.27 -3.22
N TYR A 105 -0.42 3.19 -4.19
CA TYR A 105 -1.53 3.42 -5.12
C TYR A 105 -1.65 2.34 -6.20
N ASP A 106 -0.53 1.77 -6.69
CA ASP A 106 -0.54 0.62 -7.58
C ASP A 106 -1.24 -0.59 -6.93
N TYR A 107 -1.06 -0.80 -5.62
CA TYR A 107 -1.71 -1.88 -4.87
C TYR A 107 -3.18 -1.62 -4.61
N HIS A 108 -3.58 -0.36 -4.41
CA HIS A 108 -5.00 0.03 -4.38
C HIS A 108 -5.69 -0.24 -5.72
N GLU A 109 -5.04 0.13 -6.83
CA GLU A 109 -5.57 -0.16 -8.15
C GLU A 109 -5.66 -1.66 -8.39
N PHE A 110 -4.62 -2.43 -8.04
CA PHE A 110 -4.61 -3.88 -8.18
C PHE A 110 -5.76 -4.54 -7.40
N SER A 111 -5.89 -4.22 -6.11
CA SER A 111 -6.91 -4.85 -5.28
C SER A 111 -8.32 -4.56 -5.82
N LYS A 112 -8.55 -3.31 -6.25
CA LYS A 112 -9.85 -2.88 -6.74
C LYS A 112 -10.17 -3.42 -8.14
N THR A 113 -9.22 -3.39 -9.06
CA THR A 113 -9.47 -3.73 -10.48
C THR A 113 -9.30 -5.22 -10.78
N VAL A 114 -8.35 -5.88 -10.11
CA VAL A 114 -8.01 -7.29 -10.37
C VAL A 114 -8.68 -8.22 -9.37
N LEU A 115 -8.69 -7.86 -8.08
CA LEU A 115 -9.26 -8.70 -7.02
C LEU A 115 -10.70 -8.34 -6.64
N ASP A 116 -11.22 -7.20 -7.11
CA ASP A 116 -12.55 -6.65 -6.78
C ASP A 116 -12.79 -6.51 -5.26
N VAL A 117 -11.75 -6.09 -4.53
CA VAL A 117 -11.81 -5.85 -3.08
C VAL A 117 -10.99 -4.62 -2.68
N GLU A 118 -11.36 -4.01 -1.57
CA GLU A 118 -10.57 -2.92 -0.96
C GLU A 118 -9.21 -3.44 -0.48
N LEU A 119 -8.16 -2.63 -0.61
CA LEU A 119 -6.78 -3.00 -0.26
C LEU A 119 -6.69 -3.41 1.21
N GLU A 120 -7.38 -2.70 2.10
CA GLU A 120 -7.46 -2.98 3.54
C GLU A 120 -8.00 -4.39 3.80
N SER A 121 -9.04 -4.79 3.06
CA SER A 121 -9.68 -6.10 3.20
C SER A 121 -8.78 -7.22 2.70
N TRP A 122 -8.07 -6.97 1.60
CA TRP A 122 -7.11 -7.92 1.05
C TRP A 122 -5.89 -8.10 1.95
N LEU A 123 -5.28 -7.01 2.42
CA LEU A 123 -4.10 -7.08 3.28
C LEU A 123 -4.42 -7.55 4.70
N ALA A 124 -5.67 -7.48 5.16
CA ALA A 124 -6.10 -8.09 6.42
C ALA A 124 -5.91 -9.62 6.46
N LEU A 125 -5.68 -10.28 5.31
CA LEU A 125 -5.28 -11.69 5.26
C LEU A 125 -3.87 -11.92 5.83
N HIS A 126 -3.04 -10.87 5.90
CA HIS A 126 -1.71 -10.92 6.50
C HIS A 126 -1.74 -10.42 7.96
N PRO A 127 -1.08 -11.09 8.92
CA PRO A 127 -1.13 -10.71 10.34
C PRO A 127 -0.72 -9.27 10.65
N GLN A 128 0.17 -8.69 9.83
CA GLN A 128 0.65 -7.32 9.98
C GLN A 128 0.05 -6.36 8.94
N GLY A 129 -0.77 -6.85 8.01
CA GLY A 129 -1.17 -6.07 6.84
C GLY A 129 -1.89 -4.77 7.18
N SER A 130 -2.84 -4.81 8.11
CA SER A 130 -3.56 -3.59 8.54
C SER A 130 -2.65 -2.56 9.21
N SER A 131 -1.71 -2.99 10.05
CA SER A 131 -0.80 -2.09 10.76
C SER A 131 0.22 -1.44 9.81
N VAL A 132 0.77 -2.22 8.88
CA VAL A 132 1.67 -1.69 7.84
C VAL A 132 0.92 -0.70 6.95
N LEU A 133 -0.29 -1.05 6.52
CA LEU A 133 -1.08 -0.20 5.64
C LEU A 133 -1.46 1.13 6.31
N GLU A 134 -1.87 1.10 7.59
CA GLU A 134 -2.14 2.30 8.38
C GLU A 134 -0.91 3.22 8.41
N THR A 135 0.25 2.70 8.82
CA THR A 135 1.49 3.48 8.92
C THR A 135 1.94 4.03 7.56
N VAL A 136 1.83 3.24 6.49
CA VAL A 136 2.18 3.69 5.13
C VAL A 136 1.20 4.77 4.67
N SER A 137 -0.09 4.61 4.91
CA SER A 137 -1.12 5.60 4.54
C SER A 137 -0.87 6.95 5.21
N GLU A 138 -0.45 6.96 6.48
CA GLU A 138 -0.08 8.19 7.18
C GLU A 138 1.09 8.91 6.52
N ILE A 139 2.11 8.15 6.08
CA ILE A 139 3.29 8.72 5.42
C ILE A 139 2.93 9.29 4.04
N VAL A 140 2.25 8.51 3.20
CA VAL A 140 1.96 8.93 1.82
C VAL A 140 0.89 10.03 1.73
N THR A 141 0.10 10.23 2.79
CA THR A 141 -0.88 11.33 2.90
C THR A 141 -0.32 12.57 3.60
N ASP A 142 0.94 12.55 4.04
CA ASP A 142 1.62 13.72 4.58
C ASP A 142 1.77 14.78 3.47
N ARG A 143 1.07 15.90 3.63
CA ARG A 143 1.04 16.99 2.64
C ARG A 143 2.40 17.62 2.40
N GLN A 144 3.26 17.66 3.42
CA GLN A 144 4.57 18.28 3.29
C GLN A 144 5.49 17.38 2.47
N GLU A 145 5.50 16.08 2.75
CA GLU A 145 6.32 15.12 2.00
C GLU A 145 5.82 14.98 0.55
N LEU A 146 4.50 14.93 0.36
CA LEU A 146 3.90 14.89 -0.99
C LEU A 146 4.32 16.11 -1.82
N LYS A 147 4.19 17.32 -1.27
CA LYS A 147 4.60 18.54 -1.97
C LYS A 147 6.09 18.52 -2.32
N GLN A 148 6.95 18.10 -1.40
CA GLN A 148 8.39 18.01 -1.66
C GLN A 148 8.72 16.98 -2.76
N ALA A 149 7.96 15.89 -2.82
CA ALA A 149 8.09 14.88 -3.85
C ALA A 149 7.59 15.38 -5.21
N GLU A 150 6.45 16.08 -5.26
CA GLU A 150 5.92 16.73 -6.47
C GLU A 150 6.90 17.76 -7.04
N ASP A 151 7.36 18.71 -6.21
CA ASP A 151 8.33 19.74 -6.62
C ASP A 151 9.62 19.11 -7.20
N TRP A 152 10.10 18.02 -6.59
CA TRP A 152 11.28 17.30 -7.07
C TRP A 152 11.01 16.49 -8.34
N PHE A 153 9.84 15.86 -8.44
CA PHE A 153 9.43 15.09 -9.62
C PHE A 153 9.27 16.01 -10.84
N GLU A 154 8.64 17.17 -10.69
CA GLU A 154 8.52 18.18 -11.74
C GLU A 154 9.89 18.72 -12.19
N SER A 155 10.85 18.85 -11.27
CA SER A 155 12.22 19.22 -11.61
C SER A 155 12.93 18.17 -12.48
N LEU A 156 12.60 16.88 -12.31
CA LEU A 156 13.17 15.78 -13.11
C LEU A 156 12.42 15.57 -14.43
N TYR A 157 11.10 15.78 -14.41
CA TYR A 157 10.19 15.61 -15.54
C TYR A 157 9.43 16.91 -15.79
N PRO A 158 10.00 17.87 -16.53
CA PRO A 158 9.38 19.17 -16.77
C PRO A 158 8.17 19.13 -17.72
N ASP A 159 7.76 17.95 -18.21
CA ASP A 159 6.55 17.80 -19.01
C ASP A 159 5.32 17.78 -18.07
N PRO A 160 4.44 18.80 -18.10
CA PRO A 160 3.29 18.90 -17.21
C PRO A 160 2.23 17.81 -17.45
N ARG A 161 2.40 16.95 -18.47
CA ARG A 161 1.55 15.79 -18.75
C ARG A 161 2.00 14.52 -18.03
N ILE A 162 3.08 14.58 -17.26
CA ILE A 162 3.57 13.47 -16.47
C ILE A 162 3.54 13.95 -15.02
N THR A 163 2.44 13.65 -14.35
CA THR A 163 2.29 13.93 -12.92
C THR A 163 2.73 12.74 -12.08
N LEU A 164 3.07 12.99 -10.81
CA LEU A 164 3.36 11.92 -9.84
C LEU A 164 2.16 10.98 -9.72
N ASP A 165 0.94 11.52 -9.68
CA ASP A 165 -0.31 10.75 -9.65
C ASP A 165 -0.52 9.88 -10.90
N GLU A 166 -0.24 10.40 -12.10
CA GLU A 166 -0.30 9.59 -13.33
C GLU A 166 0.77 8.50 -13.34
N SER A 167 1.94 8.75 -12.74
CA SER A 167 2.98 7.73 -12.60
C SER A 167 2.57 6.63 -11.62
N ALA A 168 1.81 6.98 -10.57
CA ALA A 168 1.29 6.08 -9.55
C ALA A 168 -0.02 5.37 -9.96
N SER A 169 -0.76 5.91 -10.92
CA SER A 169 -2.02 5.34 -11.44
C SER A 169 -1.81 4.55 -12.74
N GLY A 170 -0.58 4.44 -13.22
CA GLY A 170 -0.28 3.94 -14.56
C GLY A 170 0.35 2.55 -14.61
N ARG A 171 0.68 1.92 -13.48
CA ARG A 171 1.54 0.74 -13.47
C ARG A 171 1.18 -0.30 -12.41
N CYS A 172 -0.06 -0.76 -12.45
CA CYS A 172 -0.44 -2.06 -11.88
C CYS A 172 0.30 -3.29 -12.51
N LEU A 173 1.30 -3.09 -13.38
CA LEU A 173 2.00 -4.12 -14.12
C LEU A 173 2.77 -5.11 -13.23
N VAL A 174 3.24 -4.66 -12.06
CA VAL A 174 4.09 -5.47 -11.16
C VAL A 174 3.36 -6.69 -10.64
N LEU A 175 2.08 -6.56 -10.28
CA LEU A 175 1.25 -7.67 -9.78
C LEU A 175 0.33 -8.26 -10.83
N THR A 176 -0.06 -7.48 -11.84
CA THR A 176 -0.95 -7.98 -12.91
C THR A 176 -0.26 -9.05 -13.75
N THR A 177 1.02 -8.87 -14.10
CA THR A 177 1.78 -9.86 -14.88
C THR A 177 1.89 -11.24 -14.19
N PRO A 178 2.33 -11.35 -12.92
CA PRO A 178 2.35 -12.64 -12.23
C PRO A 178 0.94 -13.19 -11.96
N TRP A 179 -0.07 -12.33 -11.74
CA TRP A 179 -1.46 -12.74 -11.60
C TRP A 179 -2.02 -13.39 -12.86
N GLU A 180 -1.88 -12.73 -14.01
CA GLU A 180 -2.31 -13.24 -15.32
C GLU A 180 -1.57 -14.53 -15.68
N ALA A 181 -0.26 -14.58 -15.49
CA ALA A 181 0.54 -15.77 -15.76
C ALA A 181 0.09 -16.97 -14.92
N ALA A 182 -0.16 -16.76 -13.62
CA ALA A 182 -0.59 -17.82 -12.73
C ALA A 182 -2.04 -18.24 -13.02
N THR A 183 -2.95 -17.30 -13.28
CA THR A 183 -4.36 -17.61 -13.54
C THR A 183 -4.61 -18.21 -14.92
N ALA A 184 -3.76 -17.94 -15.92
CA ALA A 184 -3.82 -18.58 -17.24
C ALA A 184 -3.48 -20.08 -17.22
N THR A 185 -2.77 -20.54 -16.20
CA THR A 185 -2.40 -21.96 -16.03
C THR A 185 -3.42 -22.78 -15.24
N ILE A 186 -4.47 -22.12 -14.74
CA ILE A 186 -5.55 -22.75 -13.99
C ILE A 186 -6.64 -23.17 -15.00
N PRO A 187 -6.88 -24.49 -15.18
CA PRO A 187 -7.82 -25.02 -16.17
C PRO A 187 -9.29 -24.78 -15.82
#